data_AF-A0A0F2HMZ2-F1
#
_entry.id   AF-A0A0F2HMZ2-F1
#
_cell.length_a   1.000
_cell.length_b   1.000
_cell.length_c   1.000
_cell.angle_alpha   90.00
_cell.angle_beta   90.00
_cell.angle_gamma   90.00
#
_symmetry.space_group_name_H-M   'P 1'
#
loop_
_entity.id
_entity.type
_entity.pdbx_description
1 polymer ?
#
loop_
_entity_poly.entity_id
_entity_poly.type
_entity_poly.pdbx_seq_one_letter_code
_entity_poly.pdbx_strand_id
1 'polypeptide(L)'
;MKWLAFLLSLWLPLSFVNANPKSITLTLPTQMDGTHLFYHELLKQSLADIGVQLVINTPFEHIPQKRLIKMVENNQLSLMWLVQSRERDAQYPFINAPVTKGLIGQRVLFIPKGAQAQYNQINSLEDLQRSGLVAGLGSSWFDTDVWQANHLAYYPQDGEWRALYDKLSRVGPVNYFPRGINEIITEARLVPNLDIEQHLLIVYDRDFRFYLSESAERHQTLLQEALERADKSGLLQRLIDTYWLKDLKKLNLEQRVVIRLPNADD
;
A
#
# COMPACT_ATOMS: atom_id res chain seq x y z
N MET A 1 50.73 -12.35 67.09
CA MET A 1 49.39 -12.06 66.53
C MET A 1 49.49 -11.03 65.42
N LYS A 2 49.57 -11.44 64.15
CA LYS A 2 49.21 -10.61 62.98
C LYS A 2 48.73 -11.58 61.88
N TRP A 3 47.42 -11.64 61.69
CA TRP A 3 46.79 -12.44 60.64
C TRP A 3 46.85 -11.67 59.31
N LEU A 4 47.37 -12.33 58.27
CA LEU A 4 47.29 -11.92 56.88
C LEU A 4 45.86 -12.18 56.38
N ALA A 5 45.18 -11.15 55.84
CA ALA A 5 43.93 -11.31 55.10
C ALA A 5 44.20 -11.02 53.62
N PHE A 6 44.27 -12.06 52.81
CA PHE A 6 44.34 -11.97 51.34
C PHE A 6 42.89 -11.89 50.81
N LEU A 7 42.50 -10.72 50.31
CA LEU A 7 41.24 -10.53 49.59
C LEU A 7 41.41 -11.05 48.16
N LEU A 8 40.93 -12.27 47.89
CA LEU A 8 40.73 -12.74 46.51
C LEU A 8 39.50 -12.03 45.92
N SER A 9 39.74 -11.05 45.05
CA SER A 9 38.70 -10.49 44.19
C SER A 9 38.38 -11.50 43.08
N LEU A 10 37.27 -12.22 43.23
CA LEU A 10 36.70 -13.07 42.17
C LEU A 10 36.22 -12.16 41.02
N TRP A 11 37.01 -12.04 39.97
CA TRP A 11 36.55 -11.51 38.68
C TRP A 11 35.73 -12.59 37.98
N LEU A 12 34.41 -12.54 38.13
CA LEU A 12 33.50 -13.30 37.28
C LEU A 12 33.50 -12.66 35.88
N PRO A 13 33.90 -13.38 34.82
CA PRO A 13 33.73 -12.88 33.47
C PRO A 13 32.23 -12.73 33.18
N LEU A 14 31.80 -11.52 32.84
CA LEU A 14 30.49 -11.31 32.24
C LEU A 14 30.46 -12.07 30.92
N SER A 15 29.89 -13.26 30.93
CA SER A 15 29.54 -13.98 29.71
C SER A 15 28.44 -13.18 29.00
N PHE A 16 28.83 -12.36 28.02
CA PHE A 16 27.88 -11.83 27.05
C PHE A 16 27.29 -13.03 26.30
N VAL A 17 26.05 -13.39 26.63
CA VAL A 17 25.27 -14.32 25.82
C VAL A 17 25.05 -13.63 24.48
N ASN A 18 25.83 -14.02 23.47
CA ASN A 18 25.54 -13.70 22.08
C ASN A 18 24.27 -14.48 21.69
N ALA A 19 23.10 -13.92 22.01
CA ALA A 19 21.86 -14.36 21.42
C ALA A 19 21.93 -13.97 19.94
N ASN A 20 22.09 -14.96 19.05
CA ASN A 20 21.94 -14.70 17.62
C ASN A 20 20.58 -14.03 17.41
N PRO A 21 20.51 -12.87 16.73
CA PRO A 21 19.24 -12.22 16.49
C PRO A 21 18.31 -13.19 15.75
N LYS A 22 17.07 -13.29 16.22
CA LYS A 22 16.05 -14.11 15.56
C LYS A 22 15.91 -13.62 14.13
N SER A 23 16.05 -14.50 13.14
CA SER A 23 15.95 -14.12 11.73
C SER A 23 14.76 -14.82 11.06
N ILE A 24 14.08 -14.11 10.16
CA ILE A 24 13.08 -14.70 9.26
C ILE A 24 13.43 -14.36 7.81
N THR A 25 13.05 -15.24 6.88
CA THR A 25 13.20 -15.02 5.45
C THR A 25 11.81 -14.92 4.82
N LEU A 26 11.56 -13.86 4.06
CA LEU A 26 10.34 -13.70 3.28
C LEU A 26 10.69 -13.54 1.81
N THR A 27 9.94 -14.23 0.94
CA THR A 27 10.02 -14.07 -0.51
C THR A 27 8.98 -13.03 -0.92
N LEU A 28 9.42 -11.84 -1.32
CA LEU A 28 8.54 -10.68 -1.55
C LEU A 28 8.51 -10.28 -3.03
N PRO A 29 7.36 -9.81 -3.53
CA PRO A 29 7.27 -9.26 -4.87
C PRO A 29 8.00 -7.91 -4.97
N THR A 30 8.41 -7.58 -6.19
CA THR A 30 8.96 -6.26 -6.57
C THR A 30 8.12 -5.65 -7.69
N GLN A 31 8.28 -4.34 -7.88
CA GLN A 31 7.60 -3.57 -8.92
C GLN A 31 8.61 -2.67 -9.63
N MET A 32 8.49 -2.57 -10.96
CA MET A 32 9.43 -1.80 -11.81
C MET A 32 9.49 -0.31 -11.45
N ASP A 33 8.38 0.25 -10.96
CA ASP A 33 8.27 1.65 -10.55
C ASP A 33 8.88 1.94 -9.16
N GLY A 34 9.41 0.93 -8.47
CA GLY A 34 10.02 1.07 -7.15
C GLY A 34 9.03 1.28 -6.01
N THR A 35 7.71 1.27 -6.26
CA THR A 35 6.69 1.49 -5.21
C THR A 35 6.73 0.43 -4.10
N HIS A 36 7.25 -0.77 -4.41
CA HIS A 36 7.45 -1.85 -3.45
C HIS A 36 8.44 -1.51 -2.31
N LEU A 37 9.36 -0.57 -2.53
CA LEU A 37 10.46 -0.27 -1.60
C LEU A 37 9.96 0.18 -0.23
N PHE A 38 8.87 0.95 -0.18
CA PHE A 38 8.25 1.37 1.08
C PHE A 38 7.83 0.15 1.93
N TYR A 39 7.15 -0.82 1.32
CA TYR A 39 6.63 -1.98 2.02
C TYR A 39 7.75 -2.90 2.53
N HIS A 40 8.81 -3.06 1.73
CA HIS A 40 9.99 -3.81 2.14
C HIS A 40 10.68 -3.16 3.34
N GLU A 41 10.86 -1.83 3.29
CA GLU A 41 11.50 -1.09 4.36
C GLU A 41 10.66 -1.05 5.64
N LEU A 42 9.33 -0.93 5.51
CA LEU A 42 8.39 -1.00 6.63
C LEU A 42 8.52 -2.36 7.35
N LEU A 43 8.52 -3.47 6.62
CA LEU A 43 8.68 -4.80 7.22
C LEU A 43 10.06 -4.96 7.87
N LYS A 44 11.11 -4.49 7.18
CA LYS A 44 12.49 -4.61 7.67
C LYS A 44 12.72 -3.82 8.96
N GLN A 45 12.31 -2.55 9.00
CA GLN A 45 12.49 -1.71 10.19
C GLN A 45 11.55 -2.11 11.33
N SER A 46 10.29 -2.48 11.04
CA SER A 46 9.35 -2.89 12.09
C SER A 46 9.79 -4.19 12.80
N LEU A 47 10.34 -5.15 12.06
CA LEU A 47 10.91 -6.37 12.64
C LEU A 47 12.20 -6.08 13.41
N ALA A 48 13.06 -5.19 12.91
CA ALA A 48 14.29 -4.80 13.59
C ALA A 48 14.00 -4.15 14.96
N ASP A 49 12.93 -3.33 15.07
CA ASP A 49 12.49 -2.69 16.31
C ASP A 49 12.08 -3.68 17.42
N ILE A 50 11.75 -4.92 17.05
CA ILE A 50 11.47 -6.03 17.99
C ILE A 50 12.59 -7.06 18.04
N GLY A 51 13.79 -6.73 17.53
CA GLY A 51 14.97 -7.58 17.59
C GLY A 51 14.97 -8.74 16.59
N VAL A 52 14.20 -8.65 15.50
CA VAL A 52 14.13 -9.66 14.44
C VAL A 52 14.76 -9.13 13.15
N GLN A 53 15.70 -9.88 12.60
CA GLN A 53 16.27 -9.58 11.29
C GLN A 53 15.40 -10.16 10.17
N LEU A 54 15.01 -9.32 9.21
CA LEU A 54 14.34 -9.76 7.98
C LEU A 54 15.36 -9.94 6.85
N VAL A 55 15.37 -11.12 6.24
CA VAL A 55 16.02 -11.40 4.96
C VAL A 55 14.95 -11.42 3.87
N ILE A 56 15.09 -10.58 2.86
CA ILE A 56 14.13 -10.51 1.73
C ILE A 56 14.74 -11.23 0.53
N ASN A 57 14.02 -12.20 -0.02
CA ASN A 57 14.30 -12.81 -1.30
C ASN A 57 13.38 -12.21 -2.38
N THR A 58 13.93 -11.74 -3.49
CA THR A 58 13.17 -11.13 -4.60
C THR A 58 13.41 -11.92 -5.89
N PRO A 59 12.64 -12.99 -6.16
CA PRO A 59 12.94 -13.91 -7.25
C PRO A 59 12.61 -13.36 -8.65
N PHE A 60 11.87 -12.26 -8.75
CA PHE A 60 11.47 -11.63 -10.01
C PHE A 60 11.54 -10.11 -9.87
N GLU A 61 11.81 -9.40 -10.97
CA GLU A 61 11.85 -7.92 -11.05
C GLU A 61 10.47 -7.29 -11.24
N HIS A 62 9.52 -8.05 -11.82
CA HIS A 62 8.15 -7.62 -12.02
C HIS A 62 7.20 -8.81 -12.10
N ILE A 63 6.03 -8.68 -11.46
CA ILE A 63 5.00 -9.71 -11.45
C ILE A 63 3.64 -9.03 -11.68
N PRO A 64 2.92 -9.34 -12.77
CA PRO A 64 1.55 -8.86 -12.97
C PRO A 64 0.65 -9.25 -11.80
N GLN A 65 -0.30 -8.38 -11.40
CA GLN A 65 -1.05 -8.55 -10.15
C GLN A 65 -1.80 -9.90 -10.07
N LYS A 66 -2.47 -10.34 -11.15
CA LYS A 66 -3.15 -11.65 -11.19
C LYS A 66 -2.16 -12.80 -10.93
N ARG A 67 -0.94 -12.72 -11.47
CA ARG A 67 0.12 -13.72 -11.24
C ARG A 67 0.65 -13.66 -9.82
N LEU A 68 0.81 -12.45 -9.25
CA LEU A 68 1.26 -12.24 -7.88
C LEU A 68 0.31 -12.92 -6.88
N ILE A 69 -1.01 -12.77 -7.06
CA ILE A 69 -2.02 -13.46 -6.24
C ILE A 69 -1.84 -14.99 -6.33
N LYS A 70 -1.72 -15.53 -7.54
CA LYS A 70 -1.48 -16.98 -7.75
C LYS A 70 -0.18 -17.46 -7.14
N MET A 71 0.86 -16.64 -7.12
CA MET A 71 2.13 -17.00 -6.51
C MET A 71 2.07 -17.03 -4.98
N VAL A 72 1.26 -16.16 -4.35
CA VAL A 72 0.98 -16.25 -2.91
C VAL A 72 0.16 -17.51 -2.59
N GLU A 73 -0.89 -17.79 -3.38
CA GLU A 73 -1.70 -19.01 -3.25
C GLU A 73 -0.86 -20.28 -3.38
N ASN A 74 0.13 -20.28 -4.27
CA ASN A 74 1.01 -21.42 -4.52
C ASN A 74 2.27 -21.43 -3.63
N ASN A 75 2.34 -20.61 -2.57
CA ASN A 75 3.49 -20.51 -1.66
C ASN A 75 4.83 -20.14 -2.33
N GLN A 76 4.79 -19.52 -3.51
CA GLN A 76 5.97 -19.01 -4.23
C GLN A 76 6.38 -17.61 -3.74
N LEU A 77 5.44 -16.86 -3.19
CA LEU A 77 5.66 -15.60 -2.47
C LEU A 77 5.13 -15.77 -1.05
N SER A 78 5.82 -15.18 -0.07
CA SER A 78 5.41 -15.24 1.33
C SER A 78 4.24 -14.31 1.64
N LEU A 79 4.15 -13.16 0.96
CA LEU A 79 3.04 -12.23 1.14
C LEU A 79 2.84 -11.32 -0.08
N MET A 80 1.69 -10.66 -0.09
CA MET A 80 1.30 -9.57 -0.97
C MET A 80 0.69 -8.42 -0.18
N TRP A 81 0.55 -7.25 -0.80
CA TRP A 81 -0.25 -6.14 -0.26
C TRP A 81 -1.34 -5.75 -1.24
N LEU A 82 -2.58 -5.72 -0.76
CA LEU A 82 -3.77 -5.37 -1.55
C LEU A 82 -4.72 -4.52 -0.71
N VAL A 83 -5.52 -3.68 -1.37
CA VAL A 83 -6.56 -2.90 -0.68
C VAL A 83 -7.47 -3.89 0.04
N GLN A 84 -7.78 -3.61 1.30
CA GLN A 84 -8.59 -4.51 2.12
C GLN A 84 -9.97 -4.75 1.50
N SER A 85 -10.45 -5.99 1.53
CA SER A 85 -11.85 -6.32 1.28
C SER A 85 -12.26 -7.54 2.10
N ARG A 86 -13.56 -7.67 2.40
CA ARG A 86 -14.10 -8.81 3.17
C ARG A 86 -13.80 -10.15 2.50
N GLU A 87 -13.85 -10.20 1.17
CA GLU A 87 -13.56 -11.39 0.38
C GLU A 87 -12.12 -11.85 0.57
N ARG A 88 -11.16 -10.91 0.53
CA ARG A 88 -9.74 -11.22 0.74
C ARG A 88 -9.46 -11.63 2.18
N ASP A 89 -10.07 -10.94 3.14
CA ASP A 89 -9.91 -11.22 4.57
C ASP A 89 -10.46 -12.62 4.93
N ALA A 90 -11.48 -13.09 4.20
CA ALA A 90 -12.00 -14.44 4.33
C ALA A 90 -11.15 -15.49 3.57
N GLN A 91 -10.45 -15.08 2.51
CA GLN A 91 -9.71 -15.99 1.63
C GLN A 91 -8.25 -16.21 2.06
N TYR A 92 -7.61 -15.22 2.67
CA TYR A 92 -6.18 -15.26 2.97
C TYR A 92 -5.89 -14.86 4.42
N PRO A 93 -4.93 -15.53 5.09
CA PRO A 93 -4.39 -15.01 6.34
C PRO A 93 -3.82 -13.61 6.11
N PHE A 94 -4.08 -12.67 7.01
CA PHE A 94 -3.66 -11.27 6.83
C PHE A 94 -3.20 -10.62 8.13
N ILE A 95 -2.43 -9.55 8.00
CA ILE A 95 -2.03 -8.71 9.11
C ILE A 95 -3.07 -7.59 9.24
N ASN A 96 -3.79 -7.56 10.35
CA ASN A 96 -4.80 -6.55 10.66
C ASN A 96 -4.12 -5.27 11.19
N ALA A 97 -3.24 -4.68 10.38
CA ALA A 97 -2.56 -3.42 10.67
C ALA A 97 -2.51 -2.57 9.38
N PRO A 98 -2.82 -1.26 9.44
CA PRO A 98 -2.83 -0.40 8.25
C PRO A 98 -1.41 -0.09 7.83
N VAL A 99 -1.13 -0.19 6.53
CA VAL A 99 0.25 -0.01 6.04
C VAL A 99 0.46 1.34 5.36
N THR A 100 -0.60 2.08 5.00
CA THR A 100 -0.46 3.41 4.37
C THR A 100 -1.20 4.53 5.10
N LYS A 101 -1.81 4.27 6.25
CA LYS A 101 -2.60 5.25 7.03
C LYS A 101 -3.69 5.93 6.19
N GLY A 102 -4.39 5.13 5.38
CA GLY A 102 -5.49 5.57 4.53
C GLY A 102 -5.08 6.37 3.29
N LEU A 103 -3.79 6.50 2.98
CA LEU A 103 -3.35 7.19 1.77
C LEU A 103 -3.86 6.49 0.50
N ILE A 104 -3.94 5.17 0.49
CA ILE A 104 -4.47 4.45 -0.67
C ILE A 104 -5.96 4.72 -0.92
N GLY A 105 -6.77 4.93 0.13
CA GLY A 105 -8.19 5.29 0.04
C GLY A 105 -8.46 6.73 -0.40
N GLN A 106 -7.40 7.56 -0.50
CA GLN A 106 -7.46 8.90 -1.06
C GLN A 106 -7.04 8.86 -2.53
N ARG A 107 -7.99 9.14 -3.41
CA ARG A 107 -7.86 9.00 -4.85
C ARG A 107 -7.79 10.34 -5.55
N VAL A 108 -6.75 10.52 -6.34
CA VAL A 108 -6.67 11.56 -7.36
C VAL A 108 -6.65 10.90 -8.74
N LEU A 109 -7.00 11.64 -9.78
CA LEU A 109 -7.34 11.05 -11.07
C LEU A 109 -6.23 11.28 -12.08
N PHE A 110 -5.87 10.24 -12.83
CA PHE A 110 -5.30 10.43 -14.15
C PHE A 110 -6.40 10.77 -15.14
N ILE A 111 -6.14 11.77 -15.99
CA ILE A 111 -7.05 12.21 -17.04
C ILE A 111 -6.29 12.43 -18.36
N PRO A 112 -6.96 12.38 -19.51
CA PRO A 112 -6.36 12.77 -20.78
C PRO A 112 -5.87 14.22 -20.74
N LYS A 113 -4.79 14.51 -21.46
CA LYS A 113 -4.26 15.88 -21.53
C LYS A 113 -5.34 16.91 -21.91
N GLY A 114 -5.40 17.99 -21.14
CA GLY A 114 -6.34 19.09 -21.35
C GLY A 114 -7.82 18.76 -21.08
N ALA A 115 -8.11 17.63 -20.42
CA ALA A 115 -9.47 17.27 -20.01
C ALA A 115 -9.93 17.99 -18.73
N GLN A 116 -9.07 18.75 -18.05
CA GLN A 116 -9.32 19.39 -16.75
C GLN A 116 -10.65 20.15 -16.68
N ALA A 117 -11.05 20.82 -17.76
CA ALA A 117 -12.33 21.56 -17.81
C ALA A 117 -13.57 20.67 -17.57
N GLN A 118 -13.52 19.37 -17.89
CA GLN A 118 -14.61 18.42 -17.62
C GLN A 118 -14.79 18.14 -16.12
N TYR A 119 -13.76 18.36 -15.31
CA TYR A 119 -13.74 18.04 -13.88
C TYR A 119 -13.98 19.27 -12.99
N ASN A 120 -13.65 20.47 -13.47
CA ASN A 120 -13.76 21.72 -12.70
C ASN A 120 -15.17 22.06 -12.21
N GLN A 121 -16.21 21.49 -12.82
CA GLN A 121 -17.61 21.73 -12.44
C GLN A 121 -18.16 20.70 -11.45
N ILE A 122 -17.39 19.67 -11.12
CA ILE A 122 -17.81 18.61 -10.21
C ILE A 122 -17.48 19.06 -8.79
N ASN A 123 -18.50 19.26 -7.95
CA ASN A 123 -18.30 19.72 -6.58
C ASN A 123 -18.93 18.80 -5.53
N SER A 124 -19.59 17.72 -5.95
CA SER A 124 -20.20 16.73 -5.07
C SER A 124 -20.24 15.34 -5.72
N LEU A 125 -20.67 14.34 -4.94
CA LEU A 125 -20.93 12.99 -5.45
C LEU A 125 -22.03 13.02 -6.52
N GLU A 126 -23.10 13.78 -6.30
CA GLU A 126 -24.20 13.90 -7.25
C GLU A 126 -23.74 14.53 -8.57
N ASP A 127 -22.84 15.50 -8.54
CA ASP A 127 -22.25 16.06 -9.76
C ASP A 127 -21.41 15.02 -10.51
N LEU A 128 -20.62 14.22 -9.78
CA LEU A 128 -19.82 13.15 -10.38
C LEU A 128 -20.72 12.08 -11.01
N GLN A 129 -21.81 11.69 -10.35
CA GLN A 129 -22.83 10.79 -10.91
C GLN A 129 -23.46 11.36 -12.18
N ARG A 130 -23.92 12.63 -12.14
CA ARG A 130 -24.56 13.30 -13.28
C ARG A 130 -23.62 13.53 -14.45
N SER A 131 -22.32 13.67 -14.20
CA SER A 131 -21.32 13.88 -15.24
C SER A 131 -21.26 12.73 -16.25
N GLY A 132 -21.65 11.51 -15.83
CA GLY A 132 -21.54 10.30 -16.65
C GLY A 132 -20.09 9.90 -16.97
N LEU A 133 -19.09 10.53 -16.33
CA LEU A 133 -17.69 10.20 -16.53
C LEU A 133 -17.39 8.80 -15.99
N VAL A 134 -16.68 8.02 -16.80
CA VAL A 134 -16.41 6.61 -16.52
C VAL A 134 -15.00 6.44 -15.95
N ALA A 135 -14.91 5.84 -14.75
CA ALA A 135 -13.63 5.45 -14.16
C ALA A 135 -13.08 4.18 -14.82
N GLY A 136 -11.78 4.09 -15.03
CA GLY A 136 -11.11 2.82 -15.32
C GLY A 136 -10.69 2.15 -14.01
N LEU A 137 -11.14 0.91 -13.76
CA LEU A 137 -10.83 0.18 -12.52
C LEU A 137 -10.35 -1.23 -12.85
N GLY A 138 -9.40 -1.78 -12.10
CA GLY A 138 -9.08 -3.22 -12.23
C GLY A 138 -10.28 -4.07 -11.81
N SER A 139 -10.66 -5.08 -12.60
CA SER A 139 -11.92 -5.83 -12.39
C SER A 139 -12.04 -6.51 -11.03
N SER A 140 -10.92 -6.81 -10.37
CA SER A 140 -10.89 -7.49 -9.08
C SER A 140 -10.53 -6.54 -7.93
N TRP A 141 -10.55 -5.24 -8.13
CA TRP A 141 -10.21 -4.26 -7.09
C TRP A 141 -11.41 -3.94 -6.23
N PHE A 142 -11.17 -3.64 -4.96
CA PHE A 142 -12.23 -3.18 -4.04
C PHE A 142 -12.94 -1.92 -4.57
N ASP A 143 -12.22 -1.10 -5.33
CA ASP A 143 -12.73 0.11 -5.98
C ASP A 143 -14.00 -0.16 -6.82
N THR A 144 -14.16 -1.33 -7.45
CA THR A 144 -15.36 -1.61 -8.25
C THR A 144 -16.62 -1.65 -7.39
N ASP A 145 -16.51 -2.17 -6.18
CA ASP A 145 -17.62 -2.27 -5.23
C ASP A 145 -17.98 -0.88 -4.69
N VAL A 146 -16.96 -0.06 -4.41
CA VAL A 146 -17.15 1.36 -4.02
C VAL A 146 -17.87 2.13 -5.12
N TRP A 147 -17.41 2.05 -6.38
CA TRP A 147 -18.04 2.76 -7.49
C TRP A 147 -19.48 2.28 -7.71
N GLN A 148 -19.71 0.96 -7.63
CA GLN A 148 -21.04 0.39 -7.79
C GLN A 148 -22.01 0.84 -6.68
N ALA A 149 -21.60 0.78 -5.41
CA ALA A 149 -22.42 1.19 -4.27
C ALA A 149 -22.80 2.67 -4.32
N ASN A 150 -21.96 3.48 -4.97
CA ASN A 150 -22.16 4.93 -5.13
C ASN A 150 -22.79 5.32 -6.48
N HIS A 151 -23.29 4.35 -7.25
CA HIS A 151 -23.91 4.58 -8.56
C HIS A 151 -23.04 5.36 -9.55
N LEU A 152 -21.71 5.15 -9.48
CA LEU A 152 -20.74 5.75 -10.38
C LEU A 152 -20.45 4.82 -11.56
N ALA A 153 -20.32 5.38 -12.75
CA ALA A 153 -19.96 4.61 -13.93
C ALA A 153 -18.48 4.20 -13.88
N TYR A 154 -18.21 2.93 -14.20
CA TYR A 154 -16.85 2.42 -14.31
C TYR A 154 -16.72 1.39 -15.44
N TYR A 155 -15.49 1.26 -15.93
CA TYR A 155 -15.03 0.28 -16.89
C TYR A 155 -14.09 -0.70 -16.20
N PRO A 156 -14.44 -2.00 -16.10
CA PRO A 156 -13.57 -3.01 -15.50
C PRO A 156 -12.46 -3.44 -16.47
N GLN A 157 -11.21 -3.37 -16.02
CA GLN A 157 -10.03 -3.84 -16.73
C GLN A 157 -9.57 -5.19 -16.16
N ASP A 158 -9.68 -6.23 -16.98
CA ASP A 158 -9.13 -7.53 -16.66
C ASP A 158 -7.63 -7.62 -16.92
N GLY A 159 -6.92 -8.27 -15.99
CA GLY A 159 -5.50 -8.61 -16.20
C GLY A 159 -4.58 -7.47 -15.81
N GLU A 160 -3.75 -7.01 -16.75
CA GLU A 160 -2.80 -5.92 -16.50
C GLU A 160 -3.54 -4.58 -16.50
N TRP A 161 -3.71 -4.02 -15.30
CA TRP A 161 -4.44 -2.77 -15.10
C TRP A 161 -3.77 -1.56 -15.76
N ARG A 162 -2.44 -1.59 -15.98
CA ARG A 162 -1.71 -0.49 -16.66
C ARG A 162 -2.19 -0.26 -18.09
N ALA A 163 -2.89 -1.22 -18.70
CA ALA A 163 -3.56 -1.02 -19.99
C ALA A 163 -4.64 0.10 -19.95
N LEU A 164 -5.11 0.50 -18.76
CA LEU A 164 -6.03 1.63 -18.59
C LEU A 164 -5.41 2.98 -18.99
N TYR A 165 -4.09 3.16 -18.86
CA TYR A 165 -3.44 4.42 -19.22
C TYR A 165 -3.69 4.79 -20.70
N ASP A 166 -3.65 3.79 -21.58
CA ASP A 166 -3.85 3.98 -23.02
C ASP A 166 -5.34 4.06 -23.43
N LYS A 167 -6.26 3.74 -22.50
CA LYS A 167 -7.72 3.79 -22.74
C LYS A 167 -8.34 5.14 -22.40
N LEU A 168 -7.62 5.98 -21.65
CA LEU A 168 -8.12 7.28 -21.21
C LEU A 168 -8.41 8.20 -22.39
N SER A 169 -9.65 8.68 -22.48
CA SER A 169 -10.10 9.59 -23.52
C SER A 169 -11.25 10.48 -23.05
N ARG A 170 -11.36 11.68 -23.63
CA ARG A 170 -12.37 12.67 -23.19
C ARG A 170 -13.81 12.26 -23.46
N VAL A 171 -14.03 11.44 -24.48
CA VAL A 171 -15.35 11.03 -25.00
C VAL A 171 -15.48 9.53 -25.25
N GLY A 172 -14.50 8.73 -24.82
CA GLY A 172 -14.51 7.28 -25.00
C GLY A 172 -14.93 6.52 -23.75
N PRO A 173 -14.70 5.19 -23.72
CA PRO A 173 -15.26 4.31 -22.69
C PRO A 173 -14.62 4.46 -21.31
N VAL A 174 -13.50 5.18 -21.21
CA VAL A 174 -12.80 5.46 -19.95
C VAL A 174 -12.36 6.91 -19.97
N ASN A 175 -12.83 7.72 -19.02
CA ASN A 175 -12.55 9.15 -18.97
C ASN A 175 -11.49 9.51 -17.94
N TYR A 176 -11.43 8.78 -16.83
CA TYR A 176 -10.41 8.97 -15.81
C TYR A 176 -9.99 7.65 -15.18
N PHE A 177 -8.83 7.65 -14.54
CA PHE A 177 -8.33 6.51 -13.79
C PHE A 177 -7.94 6.95 -12.37
N PRO A 178 -8.73 6.60 -11.33
CA PRO A 178 -8.41 6.94 -9.95
C PRO A 178 -7.21 6.12 -9.45
N ARG A 179 -6.23 6.79 -8.85
CA ARG A 179 -5.05 6.18 -8.23
C ARG A 179 -4.85 6.70 -6.81
N GLY A 180 -4.22 5.91 -5.95
CA GLY A 180 -3.88 6.35 -4.60
C GLY A 180 -2.91 7.53 -4.64
N ILE A 181 -3.04 8.47 -3.70
CA ILE A 181 -2.13 9.62 -3.60
C ILE A 181 -0.69 9.19 -3.29
N ASN A 182 -0.50 8.00 -2.73
CA ASN A 182 0.79 7.34 -2.52
C ASN A 182 1.38 6.65 -3.77
N GLU A 183 0.62 6.56 -4.87
CA GLU A 183 1.02 5.86 -6.11
C GLU A 183 1.20 6.84 -7.27
N ILE A 184 0.23 7.74 -7.45
CA ILE A 184 0.02 8.50 -8.68
C ILE A 184 1.22 9.32 -9.16
N ILE A 185 1.98 9.95 -8.27
CA ILE A 185 3.11 10.81 -8.68
C ILE A 185 4.26 9.97 -9.24
N THR A 186 4.50 8.80 -8.66
CA THR A 186 5.51 7.87 -9.17
C THR A 186 5.07 7.31 -10.51
N GLU A 187 3.80 6.90 -10.62
CA GLU A 187 3.21 6.41 -11.87
C GLU A 187 3.23 7.48 -12.97
N ALA A 188 2.95 8.75 -12.66
CA ALA A 188 2.90 9.84 -13.63
C ALA A 188 4.22 10.06 -14.38
N ARG A 189 5.35 9.68 -13.77
CA ARG A 189 6.67 9.72 -14.42
C ARG A 189 6.79 8.74 -15.58
N LEU A 190 5.99 7.67 -15.56
CA LEU A 190 5.95 6.63 -16.60
C LEU A 190 4.92 6.94 -17.70
N VAL A 191 3.95 7.81 -17.43
CA VAL A 191 2.85 8.17 -18.35
C VAL A 191 2.78 9.69 -18.61
N PRO A 192 3.82 10.30 -19.19
CA PRO A 192 3.90 11.76 -19.38
C PRO A 192 2.87 12.32 -20.38
N ASN A 193 2.10 11.45 -21.03
CA ASN A 193 0.99 11.77 -21.93
C ASN A 193 -0.35 11.99 -21.20
N LEU A 194 -0.43 11.74 -19.90
CA LEU A 194 -1.59 11.98 -19.06
C LEU A 194 -1.36 13.15 -18.11
N ASP A 195 -2.45 13.82 -17.72
CA ASP A 195 -2.43 14.84 -16.68
C ASP A 195 -2.91 14.23 -15.36
N ILE A 196 -2.38 14.74 -14.25
CA ILE A 196 -2.99 14.54 -12.93
C ILE A 196 -4.06 15.63 -12.78
N GLU A 197 -5.31 15.20 -12.63
CA GLU A 197 -6.46 16.05 -12.38
C GLU A 197 -6.25 16.89 -11.11
N GLN A 198 -6.71 18.15 -11.09
CA GLN A 198 -6.30 19.15 -10.10
C GLN A 198 -7.41 19.60 -9.12
N HIS A 199 -8.67 19.27 -9.37
CA HIS A 199 -9.83 19.78 -8.64
C HIS A 199 -10.37 18.79 -7.62
N LEU A 200 -10.35 17.49 -7.91
CA LEU A 200 -11.05 16.48 -7.13
C LEU A 200 -10.11 15.67 -6.23
N LEU A 201 -10.59 15.35 -5.03
CA LEU A 201 -10.04 14.33 -4.16
C LEU A 201 -11.18 13.38 -3.76
N ILE A 202 -11.19 12.18 -4.31
CA ILE A 202 -12.18 11.16 -3.96
C ILE A 202 -11.65 10.38 -2.74
N VAL A 203 -12.46 10.19 -1.70
CA VAL A 203 -12.03 9.57 -0.45
C VAL A 203 -13.03 8.51 -0.01
N TYR A 204 -12.52 7.33 0.32
CA TYR A 204 -13.27 6.30 1.05
C TYR A 204 -12.34 5.62 2.04
N ASP A 205 -12.92 5.10 3.12
CA ASP A 205 -12.14 4.55 4.23
C ASP A 205 -11.64 3.15 3.90
N ARG A 206 -10.45 3.03 3.30
CA ARG A 206 -9.74 1.75 3.18
C ARG A 206 -8.22 1.95 3.19
N ASP A 207 -7.53 0.88 3.56
CA ASP A 207 -6.07 0.79 3.53
C ASP A 207 -5.61 -0.49 2.82
N PHE A 208 -4.32 -0.54 2.52
CA PHE A 208 -3.63 -1.77 2.20
C PHE A 208 -3.47 -2.62 3.47
N ARG A 209 -3.55 -3.94 3.29
CA ARG A 209 -3.13 -4.95 4.26
C ARG A 209 -2.08 -5.85 3.65
N PHE A 210 -1.24 -6.44 4.48
CA PHE A 210 -0.42 -7.57 4.06
C PHE A 210 -1.23 -8.85 4.17
N TYR A 211 -1.32 -9.59 3.06
CA TYR A 211 -1.91 -10.92 2.97
C TYR A 211 -0.81 -11.95 2.79
N LEU A 212 -0.85 -13.02 3.58
CA LEU A 212 0.19 -14.03 3.68
C LEU A 212 -0.17 -15.25 2.84
N SER A 213 0.84 -15.97 2.36
CA SER A 213 0.66 -17.34 1.92
C SER A 213 0.42 -18.26 3.11
N GLU A 214 -0.20 -19.42 2.89
CA GLU A 214 -0.45 -20.42 3.93
C GLU A 214 0.85 -20.80 4.67
N SER A 215 1.93 -21.04 3.94
CA SER A 215 3.25 -21.34 4.54
C SER A 215 3.85 -20.18 5.36
N ALA A 216 3.43 -18.94 5.11
CA ALA A 216 3.92 -17.75 5.81
C ALA A 216 3.01 -17.34 6.97
N GLU A 217 1.81 -17.95 7.12
CA GLU A 217 0.88 -17.70 8.23
C GLU A 217 1.53 -17.90 9.61
N ARG A 218 2.48 -18.82 9.71
CA ARG A 218 3.34 -19.01 10.91
C ARG A 218 4.04 -17.72 11.39
N HIS A 219 4.17 -16.70 10.55
CA HIS A 219 4.76 -15.40 10.87
C HIS A 219 3.73 -14.32 11.20
N GLN A 220 2.42 -14.61 11.11
CA GLN A 220 1.35 -13.63 11.25
C GLN A 220 1.41 -12.85 12.57
N THR A 221 1.46 -13.54 13.72
CA THR A 221 1.53 -12.89 15.04
C THR A 221 2.75 -11.98 15.17
N LEU A 222 3.91 -12.45 14.67
CA LEU A 222 5.16 -11.69 14.73
C LEU A 222 5.09 -10.42 13.88
N LEU A 223 4.56 -10.53 12.67
CA LEU A 223 4.39 -9.42 11.74
C LEU A 223 3.34 -8.42 12.25
N GLN A 224 2.26 -8.91 12.86
CA GLN A 224 1.24 -8.07 13.52
C GLN A 224 1.87 -7.24 14.64
N GLU A 225 2.60 -7.87 15.55
CA GLU A 225 3.28 -7.17 16.65
C GLU A 225 4.26 -6.11 16.14
N ALA A 226 5.06 -6.47 15.13
CA ALA A 226 6.03 -5.56 14.51
C ALA A 226 5.34 -4.32 13.92
N LEU A 227 4.28 -4.49 13.13
CA LEU A 227 3.59 -3.38 12.48
C LEU A 227 2.80 -2.51 13.46
N GLU A 228 2.15 -3.12 14.47
CA GLU A 228 1.50 -2.35 15.53
C GLU A 228 2.49 -1.49 16.32
N ARG A 229 3.69 -2.02 16.61
CA ARG A 229 4.76 -1.26 17.25
C ARG A 229 5.29 -0.17 16.33
N ALA A 230 5.41 -0.43 15.03
CA ALA A 230 5.83 0.57 14.05
C ALA A 230 4.85 1.75 13.97
N ASP A 231 3.54 1.50 14.06
CA ASP A 231 2.56 2.57 14.12
C ASP A 231 2.64 3.34 15.45
N LYS A 232 2.60 2.65 16.59
CA LYS A 232 2.66 3.26 17.93
C LYS A 232 3.94 4.08 18.18
N SER A 233 5.07 3.67 17.62
CA SER A 233 6.36 4.37 17.74
C SER A 233 6.54 5.53 16.74
N GLY A 234 5.57 5.72 15.83
CA GLY A 234 5.65 6.69 14.74
C GLY A 234 6.60 6.32 13.61
N LEU A 235 7.17 5.11 13.59
CA LEU A 235 8.00 4.61 12.49
C LEU A 235 7.24 4.63 11.18
N LEU A 236 5.98 4.14 11.18
CA LEU A 236 5.14 4.14 9.98
C LEU A 236 4.98 5.56 9.41
N GLN A 237 4.73 6.56 10.27
CA GLN A 237 4.62 7.95 9.83
C GLN A 237 5.92 8.48 9.26
N ARG A 238 7.07 8.22 9.91
CA ARG A 238 8.38 8.65 9.41
C ARG A 238 8.71 8.06 8.04
N LEU A 239 8.35 6.79 7.81
CA LEU A 239 8.51 6.16 6.50
C LEU A 239 7.58 6.76 5.46
N ILE A 240 6.30 6.99 5.79
CA ILE A 240 5.38 7.72 4.92
C ILE A 240 5.95 9.08 4.52
N ASP A 241 6.49 9.83 5.49
CA ASP A 241 7.06 11.14 5.23
C ASP A 241 8.29 11.04 4.31
N THR A 242 9.13 10.02 4.54
CA THR A 242 10.34 9.77 3.75
C THR A 242 10.00 9.44 2.29
N TYR A 243 9.02 8.57 2.06
CA TYR A 243 8.70 8.06 0.73
C TYR A 243 7.74 8.96 -0.05
N TRP A 244 6.80 9.63 0.63
CA TRP A 244 5.66 10.27 -0.04
C TRP A 244 5.50 11.75 0.24
N LEU A 245 6.02 12.33 1.33
CA LEU A 245 5.74 13.74 1.68
C LEU A 245 6.05 14.73 0.55
N LYS A 246 7.18 14.55 -0.12
CA LYS A 246 7.59 15.43 -1.24
C LYS A 246 6.60 15.35 -2.40
N ASP A 247 6.11 14.16 -2.70
CA ASP A 247 5.21 13.91 -3.81
C ASP A 247 3.77 14.33 -3.47
N LEU A 248 3.32 14.07 -2.24
CA LEU A 248 2.02 14.52 -1.73
C LEU A 248 1.88 16.05 -1.75
N LYS A 249 2.95 16.79 -1.44
CA LYS A 249 2.95 18.27 -1.55
C LYS A 249 2.65 18.77 -2.97
N LYS A 250 2.97 18.00 -4.01
CA LYS A 250 2.68 18.39 -5.41
C LYS A 250 1.22 18.21 -5.79
N LEU A 251 0.46 17.44 -5.01
CA LEU A 251 -0.94 17.17 -5.28
C LEU A 251 -1.88 18.27 -4.78
N ASN A 252 -1.39 19.23 -3.99
CA ASN A 252 -2.17 20.34 -3.42
C ASN A 252 -3.49 19.87 -2.78
N LEU A 253 -3.43 18.79 -1.98
CA LEU A 253 -4.61 18.06 -1.50
C LEU A 253 -5.62 18.96 -0.75
N GLU A 254 -5.14 19.96 0.00
CA GLU A 254 -5.97 20.90 0.76
C GLU A 254 -6.81 21.84 -0.12
N GLN A 255 -6.45 22.01 -1.40
CA GLN A 255 -7.15 22.90 -2.33
C GLN A 255 -8.22 22.16 -3.15
N ARG A 256 -8.30 20.83 -3.03
CA ARG A 256 -9.22 19.99 -3.80
C ARG A 256 -10.58 19.92 -3.14
N VAL A 257 -11.62 19.76 -3.96
CA VAL A 257 -12.95 19.38 -3.51
C VAL A 257 -12.94 17.92 -3.11
N VAL A 258 -13.32 17.65 -1.85
CA VAL A 258 -13.33 16.30 -1.30
C VAL A 258 -14.69 15.63 -1.51
N ILE A 259 -14.73 14.58 -2.33
CA ILE A 259 -15.90 13.73 -2.54
C ILE A 259 -15.74 12.47 -1.71
N ARG A 260 -16.58 12.29 -0.69
CA ARG A 260 -16.58 11.08 0.15
C ARG A 260 -17.50 10.03 -0.44
N LEU A 261 -16.97 8.84 -0.63
CA LEU A 261 -17.72 7.67 -1.07
C LEU A 261 -17.89 6.73 0.14
N PRO A 262 -19.12 6.48 0.60
CA PRO A 262 -19.43 5.34 1.46
C PRO A 262 -18.90 4.05 0.85
N ASN A 263 -18.32 3.15 1.66
CA ASN A 263 -17.95 1.83 1.17
C ASN A 263 -19.19 0.93 1.04
N ALA A 264 -19.08 -0.10 0.19
CA ALA A 264 -20.17 -1.07 -0.02
C ALA A 264 -20.46 -1.94 1.21
N ASP A 265 -19.49 -2.07 2.09
CA ASP A 265 -19.46 -2.97 3.24
C ASP A 265 -19.33 -2.22 4.58
N ASP A 266 -19.63 -0.92 4.60
CA ASP A 266 -19.87 -0.17 5.84
C ASP A 266 -21.32 -0.30 6.33
#